data_AF-A0A1L8ZBF4-F1
#
_entry.id   AF-A0A1L8ZBF4-F1
#
_cell.length_a   1.000
_cell.length_b   1.000
_cell.length_c   1.000
_cell.angle_alpha   90.00
_cell.angle_beta   90.00
_cell.angle_gamma   90.00
#
_symmetry.space_group_name_H-M   'P 1'
#
loop_
_entity.id
_entity.type
_entity.pdbx_description
1 polymer ?
#
loop_
_entity_poly.entity_id
_entity_poly.type
_entity_poly.pdbx_seq_one_letter_code
_entity_poly.pdbx_strand_id
1 'polypeptide(L)'
;KNLGKNKLISSFEVKRIHAPDFSSNSKVELKENSLDDSSIRKSYKVSDVINFAPKNDPDVIIKYQGLINKHKTGKIIVVGSSTGGTEALRIFLRSFKKDSPPIIIVQHMPGGFTKSFAKNLNNELSIDIKEAEDGDILRPGLVIIANGSYHLIVKYSSGNYFVNLLDGPLVSRHKPSVNVLFRSAAMYAGSNAIGVILTGMGDDGAVCMLEMKKNGAYTIAQDQETSVVFGMPMEAIKIGAVDKILPLSEIADHVLRRS
;
A
#
# COMPACT_ATOMS: atom_id res chain seq x y z
N LYS A 1 23.23 -21.32 45.40
CA LYS A 1 24.60 -20.96 44.94
C LYS A 1 24.84 -21.55 43.55
N ASN A 2 24.63 -20.77 42.49
CA ASN A 2 25.63 -20.47 41.45
C ASN A 2 24.96 -19.67 40.33
N LEU A 3 25.28 -18.38 40.26
CA LEU A 3 25.03 -17.55 39.09
C LEU A 3 26.04 -17.91 38.00
N GLY A 4 25.56 -18.47 36.89
CA GLY A 4 26.33 -18.69 35.67
C GLY A 4 26.37 -17.41 34.84
N LYS A 5 27.58 -16.96 34.55
CA LYS A 5 27.95 -15.66 33.98
C LYS A 5 27.42 -15.43 32.56
N ASN A 6 26.93 -14.21 32.35
CA ASN A 6 26.79 -13.55 31.05
C ASN A 6 28.07 -13.70 30.21
N LYS A 7 27.92 -14.19 28.97
CA LYS A 7 28.93 -14.04 27.92
C LYS A 7 28.25 -13.39 26.73
N LEU A 8 28.41 -12.05 26.64
CA LEU A 8 28.20 -11.31 25.40
C LEU A 8 29.13 -11.91 24.35
N ILE A 9 28.57 -12.37 23.24
CA ILE A 9 29.34 -12.63 22.02
C ILE A 9 29.09 -11.42 21.11
N SER A 10 30.05 -10.51 21.13
CA SER A 10 30.25 -9.49 20.12
C SER A 10 31.07 -10.07 18.97
N SER A 11 30.52 -10.10 17.76
CA SER A 11 31.28 -9.97 16.50
C SER A 11 30.32 -10.12 15.31
N PHE A 12 29.64 -9.03 14.94
CA PHE A 12 29.14 -8.88 13.58
C PHE A 12 30.23 -8.15 12.79
N GLU A 13 30.97 -8.92 12.00
CA GLU A 13 31.97 -8.38 11.08
C GLU A 13 31.24 -7.80 9.86
N VAL A 14 31.07 -6.48 9.84
CA VAL A 14 30.53 -5.77 8.68
C VAL A 14 31.64 -5.70 7.62
N LYS A 15 31.54 -6.52 6.56
CA LYS A 15 32.38 -6.35 5.36
C LYS A 15 32.08 -4.98 4.75
N ARG A 16 33.00 -4.03 4.93
CA ARG A 16 33.03 -2.77 4.18
C ARG A 16 33.31 -3.08 2.71
N ILE A 17 32.30 -2.92 1.86
CA ILE A 17 32.50 -2.89 0.41
C ILE A 17 33.21 -1.56 0.10
N HIS A 18 34.44 -1.61 -0.40
CA HIS A 18 35.16 -0.43 -0.90
C HIS A 18 34.54 0.01 -2.24
N ALA A 19 34.41 1.33 -2.44
CA ALA A 19 34.11 1.88 -3.74
C ALA A 19 35.24 1.51 -4.73
N PRO A 20 34.94 1.21 -6.00
CA PRO A 20 35.97 0.89 -6.98
C PRO A 20 36.85 2.12 -7.24
N ASP A 21 38.17 1.92 -7.15
CA ASP A 21 39.18 2.89 -7.58
C ASP A 21 39.10 3.07 -9.10
N PHE A 22 38.61 4.22 -9.53
CA PHE A 22 38.71 4.66 -10.92
C PHE A 22 40.06 5.36 -11.13
N SER A 23 41.13 4.57 -11.20
CA SER A 23 42.43 5.03 -11.71
C SER A 23 42.93 4.06 -12.78
N SER A 24 42.44 4.22 -13.99
CA SER A 24 43.11 3.71 -15.19
C SER A 24 42.92 4.68 -16.35
N ASN A 25 44.05 5.17 -16.85
CA ASN A 25 44.21 6.10 -17.96
C ASN A 25 43.40 5.71 -19.20
N SER A 26 42.48 6.59 -19.60
CA SER A 26 42.13 6.78 -21.01
C SER A 26 42.19 8.28 -21.30
N LYS A 27 43.26 8.71 -21.97
CA LYS A 27 43.41 10.07 -22.49
C LYS A 27 42.28 10.34 -23.48
N VAL A 28 41.34 11.19 -23.09
CA VAL A 28 40.44 11.88 -24.02
C VAL A 28 40.98 13.30 -24.12
N GLU A 29 41.49 13.66 -25.30
CA GLU A 29 41.88 15.05 -25.61
C GLU A 29 40.64 15.95 -25.52
N LEU A 30 40.65 16.86 -24.55
CA LEU A 30 39.70 17.97 -24.47
C LEU A 30 40.32 19.17 -25.17
N LYS A 31 39.69 19.60 -26.28
CA LYS A 31 39.95 20.89 -26.91
C LYS A 31 39.54 22.00 -25.94
N GLU A 32 40.47 22.86 -25.57
CA GLU A 32 40.20 24.11 -24.84
C GLU A 32 39.36 25.04 -25.73
N ASN A 33 38.05 25.08 -25.48
CA ASN A 33 37.24 26.24 -25.80
C ASN A 33 37.06 27.03 -24.51
N SER A 34 37.67 28.21 -24.45
CA SER A 34 37.52 29.18 -23.39
C SER A 34 36.07 29.68 -23.33
N LEU A 35 35.29 29.12 -22.40
CA LEU A 35 34.06 29.73 -21.92
C LEU A 35 34.25 30.04 -20.44
N ASP A 36 34.04 31.32 -20.13
CA ASP A 36 34.15 31.96 -18.83
C ASP A 36 33.32 31.22 -17.75
N ASP A 37 34.00 30.45 -16.90
CA ASP A 37 33.44 29.59 -15.83
C ASP A 37 33.00 30.39 -14.57
N SER A 38 32.90 31.72 -14.68
CA SER A 38 32.50 32.57 -13.55
C SER A 38 30.98 32.70 -13.36
N SER A 39 30.16 32.12 -14.26
CA SER A 39 28.69 32.37 -14.28
C SER A 39 27.77 31.17 -14.03
N ILE A 40 28.29 29.96 -13.76
CA ILE A 40 27.45 28.76 -13.51
C ILE A 40 27.86 28.03 -12.23
N ARG A 41 27.72 28.69 -11.08
CA ARG A 41 27.53 28.01 -9.80
C ARG A 41 26.30 28.57 -9.11
N LYS A 42 25.11 28.19 -9.58
CA LYS A 42 23.91 28.32 -8.75
C LYS A 42 24.10 27.39 -7.55
N SER A 43 24.37 27.97 -6.39
CA SER A 43 24.39 27.25 -5.12
C SER A 43 22.95 26.87 -4.77
N TYR A 44 22.51 25.67 -5.19
CA TYR A 44 21.30 25.07 -4.64
C TYR A 44 21.63 24.61 -3.22
N LYS A 45 20.88 25.07 -2.21
CA LYS A 45 21.03 24.46 -0.89
C LYS A 45 20.46 23.05 -0.98
N VAL A 46 21.06 22.10 -0.26
CA VAL A 46 20.54 20.72 -0.15
C VAL A 46 19.07 20.72 0.32
N SER A 47 18.69 21.72 1.13
CA SER A 47 17.29 21.98 1.55
C SER A 47 16.34 22.26 0.38
N ASP A 48 16.83 22.86 -0.70
CA ASP A 48 16.00 23.24 -1.86
C ASP A 48 15.69 22.03 -2.75
N VAL A 49 16.47 20.95 -2.60
CA VAL A 49 16.33 19.68 -3.34
C VAL A 49 15.54 18.65 -2.53
N ILE A 50 15.48 18.79 -1.20
CA ILE A 50 14.85 17.82 -0.29
C ILE A 50 13.64 18.44 0.39
N ASN A 51 12.60 18.72 -0.38
CA ASN A 51 11.27 19.00 0.16
C ASN A 51 10.47 17.69 0.18
N PHE A 52 10.68 16.85 1.20
CA PHE A 52 9.81 15.70 1.40
C PHE A 52 8.43 16.21 1.84
N ALA A 53 7.39 15.93 1.05
CA ALA A 53 6.03 16.20 1.46
C ALA A 53 5.78 15.65 2.89
N PRO A 54 5.07 16.39 3.76
CA PRO A 54 4.83 15.97 5.12
C PRO A 54 4.10 14.63 5.14
N LYS A 55 4.52 13.75 6.04
CA LYS A 55 3.89 12.45 6.25
C LYS A 55 2.71 12.63 7.20
N ASN A 56 1.56 13.02 6.66
CA ASN A 56 0.38 13.27 7.49
C ASN A 56 -0.27 11.96 7.97
N ASP A 57 -0.86 12.02 9.16
CA ASP A 57 -1.74 10.98 9.71
C ASP A 57 -3.08 10.94 8.94
N PRO A 58 -3.70 9.78 8.73
CA PRO A 58 -5.04 9.67 8.15
C PRO A 58 -6.13 10.54 8.80
N ASP A 59 -5.96 11.02 10.04
CA ASP A 59 -6.88 11.93 10.73
C ASP A 59 -7.12 13.25 10.01
N VAL A 60 -6.18 13.68 9.15
CA VAL A 60 -6.36 14.88 8.30
C VAL A 60 -7.42 14.68 7.21
N ILE A 61 -7.78 13.44 6.90
CA ILE A 61 -8.83 13.08 5.94
C ILE A 61 -10.05 12.50 6.67
N ILE A 62 -9.84 11.54 7.56
CA ILE A 62 -10.90 10.85 8.30
C ILE A 62 -10.44 10.51 9.71
N LYS A 63 -11.12 11.10 10.70
CA LYS A 63 -10.85 10.84 12.12
C LYS A 63 -11.25 9.43 12.50
N TYR A 64 -10.39 8.73 13.24
CA TYR A 64 -10.76 7.44 13.80
C TYR A 64 -11.81 7.60 14.92
N GLN A 65 -12.92 6.89 14.82
CA GLN A 65 -14.05 6.96 15.76
C GLN A 65 -14.37 5.59 16.41
N GLY A 66 -13.51 4.59 16.22
CA GLY A 66 -13.80 3.20 16.60
C GLY A 66 -14.80 2.53 15.65
N LEU A 67 -15.31 1.37 16.06
CA LEU A 67 -16.29 0.63 15.26
C LEU A 67 -17.64 1.38 15.23
N ILE A 68 -18.03 1.85 14.05
CA ILE A 68 -19.30 2.55 13.78
C ILE A 68 -20.40 1.54 13.47
N ASN A 69 -20.16 0.63 12.52
CA ASN A 69 -21.15 -0.37 12.14
C ASN A 69 -20.98 -1.65 12.97
N LYS A 70 -21.98 -1.95 13.81
CA LYS A 70 -21.99 -3.17 14.65
C LYS A 70 -22.86 -4.29 14.08
N HIS A 71 -23.47 -4.08 12.92
CA HIS A 71 -24.32 -5.08 12.29
C HIS A 71 -23.49 -6.15 11.61
N LYS A 72 -24.00 -7.39 11.61
CA LYS A 72 -23.46 -8.47 10.77
C LYS A 72 -23.96 -8.25 9.35
N THR A 73 -23.05 -8.10 8.39
CA THR A 73 -23.34 -7.77 6.99
C THR A 73 -22.60 -8.75 6.06
N GLY A 74 -22.81 -8.61 4.75
CA GLY A 74 -21.95 -9.27 3.77
C GLY A 74 -20.50 -8.81 3.90
N LYS A 75 -19.55 -9.70 3.58
CA LYS A 75 -18.13 -9.39 3.65
C LYS A 75 -17.71 -8.39 2.58
N ILE A 76 -16.69 -7.59 2.89
CA ILE A 76 -15.96 -6.78 1.91
C ILE A 76 -14.47 -7.06 2.03
N ILE A 77 -13.75 -6.91 0.92
CA ILE A 77 -12.29 -7.08 0.88
C ILE A 77 -11.65 -5.73 0.56
N VAL A 78 -10.69 -5.30 1.36
CA VAL A 78 -9.92 -4.07 1.10
C VAL A 78 -8.44 -4.40 0.90
N VAL A 79 -7.84 -3.87 -0.17
CA VAL A 79 -6.49 -4.23 -0.61
C VAL A 79 -5.62 -2.98 -0.75
N GLY A 80 -4.41 -3.04 -0.22
CA GLY A 80 -3.38 -2.01 -0.37
C GLY A 80 -2.15 -2.56 -1.10
N SER A 81 -1.62 -1.82 -2.06
CA SER A 81 -0.43 -2.22 -2.85
C SER A 81 0.30 -1.01 -3.44
N SER A 82 1.58 -1.19 -3.79
CA SER A 82 2.43 -0.14 -4.37
C SER A 82 3.39 -0.71 -5.42
N THR A 83 4.71 -0.57 -5.26
CA THR A 83 5.72 -1.15 -6.17
C THR A 83 5.55 -2.67 -6.32
N GLY A 84 5.41 -3.15 -7.56
CA GLY A 84 5.10 -4.55 -7.89
C GLY A 84 3.61 -4.90 -7.77
N GLY A 85 2.78 -3.98 -7.28
CA GLY A 85 1.38 -4.20 -6.99
C GLY A 85 0.52 -4.45 -8.24
N THR A 86 0.84 -3.87 -9.39
CA THR A 86 0.07 -4.09 -10.63
C THR A 86 0.03 -5.56 -11.05
N GLU A 87 1.19 -6.24 -11.01
CA GLU A 87 1.28 -7.68 -11.30
C GLU A 87 0.70 -8.51 -10.17
N ALA A 88 0.95 -8.11 -8.91
CA ALA A 88 0.41 -8.81 -7.76
C ALA A 88 -1.13 -8.81 -7.76
N LEU A 89 -1.76 -7.68 -8.10
CA LEU A 89 -3.19 -7.54 -8.22
C LEU A 89 -3.76 -8.38 -9.36
N ARG A 90 -3.08 -8.45 -10.50
CA ARG A 90 -3.48 -9.34 -11.59
C ARG A 90 -3.51 -10.80 -11.14
N ILE A 91 -2.50 -11.26 -10.39
CA ILE A 91 -2.45 -12.64 -9.87
C ILE A 91 -3.54 -12.86 -8.82
N PHE A 92 -3.65 -11.94 -7.85
CA PHE A 92 -4.62 -12.01 -6.77
C PHE A 92 -6.07 -12.06 -7.32
N LEU A 93 -6.41 -11.19 -8.27
CA LEU A 93 -7.78 -11.07 -8.76
C LEU A 93 -8.25 -12.23 -9.65
N ARG A 94 -7.35 -13.10 -10.13
CA ARG A 94 -7.70 -14.22 -11.06
C ARG A 94 -8.64 -15.26 -10.47
N SER A 95 -8.60 -15.50 -9.17
CA SER A 95 -9.46 -16.50 -8.52
C SER A 95 -10.89 -16.00 -8.27
N PHE A 96 -11.14 -14.69 -8.35
CA PHE A 96 -12.42 -14.09 -7.99
C PHE A 96 -13.44 -14.12 -9.14
N LYS A 97 -14.71 -14.28 -8.78
CA LYS A 97 -15.85 -14.49 -9.69
C LYS A 97 -17.01 -13.55 -9.36
N LYS A 98 -18.10 -13.63 -10.13
CA LYS A 98 -19.26 -12.72 -10.02
C LYS A 98 -20.02 -12.82 -8.69
N ASP A 99 -19.89 -13.92 -7.97
CA ASP A 99 -20.46 -14.17 -6.65
C ASP A 99 -19.50 -13.85 -5.50
N SER A 100 -18.26 -13.48 -5.80
CA SER A 100 -17.27 -13.11 -4.79
C SER A 100 -17.68 -11.80 -4.07
N PRO A 101 -17.24 -11.60 -2.82
CA PRO A 101 -17.46 -10.32 -2.14
C PRO A 101 -16.86 -9.15 -2.93
N PRO A 102 -17.41 -7.93 -2.78
CA PRO A 102 -16.83 -6.75 -3.39
C PRO A 102 -15.41 -6.49 -2.87
N ILE A 103 -14.54 -6.05 -3.78
CA ILE A 103 -13.13 -5.78 -3.51
C ILE A 103 -12.85 -4.30 -3.76
N ILE A 104 -12.18 -3.63 -2.83
CA ILE A 104 -11.83 -2.21 -2.91
C ILE A 104 -10.32 -2.08 -2.79
N ILE A 105 -9.68 -1.43 -3.75
CA ILE A 105 -8.24 -1.50 -3.91
C ILE A 105 -7.65 -0.09 -3.98
N VAL A 106 -6.66 0.16 -3.13
CA VAL A 106 -5.72 1.26 -3.33
C VAL A 106 -4.41 0.68 -3.87
N GLN A 107 -4.13 1.01 -5.12
CA GLN A 107 -2.82 0.86 -5.73
C GLN A 107 -2.20 2.25 -5.80
N HIS A 108 -1.02 2.45 -5.21
CA HIS A 108 -0.30 3.73 -5.36
C HIS A 108 0.06 3.94 -6.82
N MET A 109 -0.68 4.81 -7.48
CA MET A 109 -0.57 5.10 -8.90
C MET A 109 -1.13 6.50 -9.16
N PRO A 110 -0.49 7.33 -10.01
CA PRO A 110 -1.00 8.65 -10.32
C PRO A 110 -2.36 8.59 -11.05
N GLY A 111 -3.22 9.60 -10.86
CA GLY A 111 -4.59 9.63 -11.39
C GLY A 111 -4.74 9.45 -12.90
N GLY A 112 -3.74 9.85 -13.70
CA GLY A 112 -3.77 9.63 -15.15
C GLY A 112 -3.69 8.15 -15.57
N PHE A 113 -3.31 7.24 -14.66
CA PHE A 113 -3.05 5.83 -14.98
C PHE A 113 -4.07 4.87 -14.37
N THR A 114 -4.75 5.24 -13.27
CA THR A 114 -5.67 4.34 -12.55
C THR A 114 -6.85 3.90 -13.41
N LYS A 115 -7.43 4.80 -14.21
CA LYS A 115 -8.50 4.47 -15.16
C LYS A 115 -8.07 3.43 -16.21
N SER A 116 -6.91 3.62 -16.81
CA SER A 116 -6.34 2.67 -17.79
C SER A 116 -6.01 1.33 -17.16
N PHE A 117 -5.47 1.34 -15.93
CA PHE A 117 -5.18 0.13 -15.17
C PHE A 117 -6.46 -0.68 -14.88
N ALA A 118 -7.50 -0.04 -14.36
CA ALA A 118 -8.79 -0.69 -14.10
C ALA A 118 -9.40 -1.27 -15.39
N LYS A 119 -9.37 -0.51 -16.49
CA LYS A 119 -9.85 -0.97 -17.80
C LYS A 119 -9.07 -2.19 -18.30
N ASN A 120 -7.75 -2.20 -18.16
CA ASN A 120 -6.92 -3.33 -18.58
C ASN A 120 -7.23 -4.59 -17.78
N LEU A 121 -7.36 -4.48 -16.45
CA LEU A 121 -7.76 -5.60 -15.61
C LEU A 121 -9.16 -6.12 -15.98
N ASN A 122 -10.12 -5.23 -16.21
CA ASN A 122 -11.48 -5.59 -16.60
C ASN A 122 -11.54 -6.35 -17.94
N ASN A 123 -10.64 -6.04 -18.88
CA ASN A 123 -10.56 -6.73 -20.15
C ASN A 123 -9.88 -8.11 -20.03
N GLU A 124 -9.03 -8.30 -19.03
CA GLU A 124 -8.26 -9.53 -18.83
C GLU A 124 -8.98 -10.55 -17.94
N LEU A 125 -9.79 -10.07 -16.99
CA LEU A 125 -10.37 -10.89 -15.92
C LEU A 125 -11.89 -11.02 -16.07
N SER A 126 -12.46 -12.09 -15.51
CA SER A 126 -13.90 -12.40 -15.61
C SER A 126 -14.79 -11.69 -14.60
N ILE A 127 -14.20 -10.92 -13.68
CA ILE A 127 -14.90 -10.14 -12.64
C ILE A 127 -15.09 -8.70 -13.11
N ASP A 128 -16.13 -8.02 -12.66
CA ASP A 128 -16.38 -6.63 -13.05
C ASP A 128 -15.37 -5.72 -12.33
N ILE A 129 -14.60 -4.92 -13.07
CA ILE A 129 -13.57 -4.03 -12.51
C ILE A 129 -13.75 -2.62 -13.08
N LYS A 130 -13.80 -1.62 -12.20
CA LYS A 130 -13.82 -0.20 -12.60
C LYS A 130 -12.95 0.67 -11.69
N GLU A 131 -12.63 1.86 -12.17
CA GLU A 131 -12.14 2.94 -11.32
C GLU A 131 -13.30 3.49 -10.48
N ALA A 132 -13.01 3.88 -9.24
CA ALA A 132 -13.99 4.40 -8.30
C ALA A 132 -14.64 5.70 -8.78
N GLU A 133 -15.96 5.75 -8.68
CA GLU A 133 -16.77 6.96 -8.75
C GLU A 133 -17.42 7.22 -7.38
N ASP A 134 -17.62 8.49 -7.01
CA ASP A 134 -18.22 8.83 -5.73
C ASP A 134 -19.66 8.31 -5.64
N GLY A 135 -19.98 7.60 -4.55
CA GLY A 135 -21.28 6.99 -4.33
C GLY A 135 -21.46 5.61 -4.95
N ASP A 136 -20.44 5.02 -5.58
CA ASP A 136 -20.50 3.66 -6.12
C ASP A 136 -20.93 2.66 -5.03
N ILE A 137 -22.03 1.94 -5.30
CA ILE A 137 -22.55 0.90 -4.41
C ILE A 137 -21.73 -0.38 -4.59
N LEU A 138 -21.27 -0.93 -3.48
CA LEU A 138 -20.50 -2.17 -3.46
C LEU A 138 -21.45 -3.38 -3.53
N ARG A 139 -21.33 -4.14 -4.60
CA ARG A 139 -22.10 -5.37 -4.87
C ARG A 139 -21.16 -6.57 -5.09
N PRO A 140 -21.63 -7.81 -4.86
CA PRO A 140 -20.85 -9.00 -5.21
C PRO A 140 -20.34 -8.95 -6.66
N GLY A 141 -19.14 -9.47 -6.86
CA GLY A 141 -18.46 -9.54 -8.16
C GLY A 141 -17.94 -8.21 -8.69
N LEU A 142 -17.92 -7.14 -7.88
CA LEU A 142 -17.37 -5.84 -8.25
C LEU A 142 -16.02 -5.59 -7.58
N VAL A 143 -15.03 -5.20 -8.38
CA VAL A 143 -13.76 -4.64 -7.93
C VAL A 143 -13.72 -3.14 -8.23
N ILE A 144 -13.44 -2.33 -7.21
CA ILE A 144 -13.24 -0.89 -7.33
C ILE A 144 -11.77 -0.56 -7.11
N ILE A 145 -11.14 0.05 -8.10
CA ILE A 145 -9.79 0.62 -7.98
C ILE A 145 -9.90 2.11 -7.64
N ALA A 146 -9.19 2.55 -6.60
CA ALA A 146 -9.17 3.95 -6.21
C ALA A 146 -8.68 4.86 -7.36
N ASN A 147 -9.36 5.98 -7.53
CA ASN A 147 -8.92 7.04 -8.42
C ASN A 147 -7.62 7.67 -7.89
N GLY A 148 -6.61 7.83 -8.73
CA GLY A 148 -5.30 8.33 -8.31
C GLY A 148 -5.26 9.81 -7.88
N SER A 149 -6.37 10.54 -7.98
CA SER A 149 -6.47 11.97 -7.60
C SER A 149 -7.13 12.21 -6.25
N TYR A 150 -7.81 11.21 -5.69
CA TYR A 150 -8.62 11.34 -4.47
C TYR A 150 -8.29 10.24 -3.47
N HIS A 151 -8.59 10.46 -2.20
CA HIS A 151 -8.66 9.37 -1.25
C HIS A 151 -9.97 8.60 -1.41
N LEU A 152 -9.91 7.28 -1.28
CA LEU A 152 -11.07 6.40 -1.34
C LEU A 152 -11.41 5.92 0.07
N ILE A 153 -12.67 6.05 0.47
CA ILE A 153 -13.20 5.48 1.71
C ILE A 153 -14.38 4.56 1.43
N VAL A 154 -14.63 3.61 2.33
CA VAL A 154 -15.86 2.83 2.37
C VAL A 154 -16.76 3.33 3.50
N LYS A 155 -18.06 3.40 3.24
CA LYS A 155 -19.11 3.66 4.24
C LYS A 155 -20.19 2.60 4.18
N TYR A 156 -20.97 2.53 5.25
CA TYR A 156 -22.16 1.68 5.33
C TYR A 156 -23.36 2.54 5.71
N SER A 157 -24.41 2.50 4.91
CA SER A 157 -25.68 3.17 5.19
C SER A 157 -26.82 2.47 4.47
N SER A 158 -28.03 2.52 5.04
CA SER A 158 -29.24 1.98 4.42
C SER A 158 -29.09 0.53 3.91
N GLY A 159 -28.40 -0.31 4.69
CA GLY A 159 -28.21 -1.74 4.37
C GLY A 159 -27.11 -2.04 3.35
N ASN A 160 -26.43 -1.03 2.80
CA ASN A 160 -25.47 -1.20 1.72
C ASN A 160 -24.11 -0.58 2.04
N TYR A 161 -23.06 -1.19 1.50
CA TYR A 161 -21.74 -0.57 1.42
C TYR A 161 -21.63 0.28 0.16
N PHE A 162 -20.96 1.41 0.26
CA PHE A 162 -20.65 2.27 -0.87
C PHE A 162 -19.30 2.95 -0.64
N VAL A 163 -18.69 3.44 -1.71
CA VAL A 163 -17.45 4.21 -1.62
C VAL A 163 -17.69 5.70 -1.77
N ASN A 164 -16.85 6.50 -1.12
CA ASN A 164 -16.77 7.94 -1.39
C ASN A 164 -15.35 8.35 -1.77
N LEU A 165 -15.28 9.37 -2.62
CA LEU A 165 -14.04 10.06 -2.97
C LEU A 165 -13.90 11.32 -2.11
N LEU A 166 -12.77 11.44 -1.42
CA LEU A 166 -12.44 12.62 -0.63
C LEU A 166 -11.21 13.29 -1.21
N ASP A 167 -11.30 14.60 -1.46
CA ASP A 167 -10.10 15.40 -1.68
C ASP A 167 -9.50 15.84 -0.35
N GLY A 168 -8.19 16.09 -0.35
CA GLY A 168 -7.46 16.52 0.83
C GLY A 168 -5.94 16.36 0.68
N PRO A 169 -5.21 16.67 1.77
CA PRO A 169 -3.76 16.55 1.81
C PRO A 169 -3.30 15.10 1.73
N LEU A 170 -2.08 14.88 1.25
CA LEU A 170 -1.47 13.55 1.17
C LEU A 170 -1.42 12.89 2.54
N VAL A 171 -1.75 11.59 2.62
CA VAL A 171 -1.61 10.78 3.84
C VAL A 171 -0.50 9.77 3.61
N SER A 172 0.42 9.65 4.55
CA SER A 172 1.62 8.82 4.34
C SER A 172 2.37 9.17 3.04
N ARG A 173 2.30 10.43 2.59
CA ARG A 173 2.83 10.96 1.31
C ARG A 173 2.13 10.42 0.04
N HIS A 174 0.97 9.79 0.18
CA HIS A 174 0.22 9.23 -0.95
C HIS A 174 -1.20 9.81 -1.01
N LYS A 175 -1.69 9.96 -2.23
CA LYS A 175 -3.10 10.16 -2.56
C LYS A 175 -3.36 9.38 -3.85
N PRO A 176 -4.19 8.32 -3.84
CA PRO A 176 -4.87 7.72 -2.69
C PRO A 176 -3.90 7.10 -1.67
N SER A 177 -4.33 7.03 -0.41
CA SER A 177 -3.59 6.35 0.68
C SER A 177 -4.35 5.10 1.13
N VAL A 178 -3.60 4.03 1.36
CA VAL A 178 -4.09 2.76 1.88
C VAL A 178 -4.60 2.93 3.31
N ASN A 179 -3.92 3.74 4.13
CA ASN A 179 -4.39 4.04 5.50
C ASN A 179 -5.80 4.63 5.51
N VAL A 180 -6.13 5.54 4.58
CA VAL A 180 -7.46 6.14 4.51
C VAL A 180 -8.54 5.10 4.18
N LEU A 181 -8.28 4.21 3.20
CA LEU A 181 -9.18 3.10 2.88
C LEU A 181 -9.35 2.16 4.08
N PHE A 182 -8.25 1.69 4.65
CA PHE A 182 -8.26 0.72 5.75
C PHE A 182 -8.91 1.28 7.01
N ARG A 183 -8.69 2.56 7.35
CA ARG A 183 -9.36 3.21 8.48
C ARG A 183 -10.87 3.21 8.31
N SER A 184 -11.35 3.61 7.13
CA SER A 184 -12.79 3.60 6.87
C SER A 184 -13.38 2.17 6.93
N ALA A 185 -12.66 1.16 6.43
CA ALA A 185 -13.07 -0.23 6.54
C ALA A 185 -13.09 -0.72 8.01
N ALA A 186 -12.08 -0.34 8.81
CA ALA A 186 -12.04 -0.64 10.23
C ALA A 186 -13.27 -0.10 10.97
N MET A 187 -13.74 1.10 10.62
CA MET A 187 -14.89 1.74 11.27
C MET A 187 -16.24 1.23 10.74
N TYR A 188 -16.41 1.10 9.42
CA TYR A 188 -17.71 0.81 8.81
C TYR A 188 -17.95 -0.67 8.50
N ALA A 189 -16.91 -1.49 8.48
CA ALA A 189 -17.04 -2.93 8.25
C ALA A 189 -16.57 -3.78 9.43
N GLY A 190 -15.54 -3.36 10.17
CA GLY A 190 -15.05 -4.09 11.34
C GLY A 190 -14.81 -5.57 11.00
N SER A 191 -15.40 -6.48 11.77
CA SER A 191 -15.31 -7.93 11.53
C SER A 191 -15.87 -8.42 10.18
N ASN A 192 -16.63 -7.60 9.46
CA ASN A 192 -17.11 -7.90 8.11
C ASN A 192 -16.06 -7.59 7.03
N ALA A 193 -14.92 -6.99 7.36
CA ALA A 193 -13.84 -6.75 6.42
C ALA A 193 -12.77 -7.86 6.47
N ILE A 194 -12.16 -8.08 5.31
CA ILE A 194 -10.85 -8.73 5.19
C ILE A 194 -9.87 -7.70 4.61
N GLY A 195 -8.78 -7.43 5.34
CA GLY A 195 -7.72 -6.53 4.90
C GLY A 195 -6.55 -7.30 4.29
N VAL A 196 -6.08 -6.89 3.12
CA VAL A 196 -4.94 -7.50 2.43
C VAL A 196 -3.91 -6.42 2.11
N ILE A 197 -2.67 -6.60 2.55
CA ILE A 197 -1.55 -5.73 2.19
C ILE A 197 -0.54 -6.49 1.34
N LEU A 198 -0.31 -6.00 0.14
CA LEU A 198 0.58 -6.60 -0.85
C LEU A 198 1.91 -5.84 -0.95
N THR A 199 2.79 -6.33 -1.82
CA THR A 199 4.08 -5.73 -2.17
C THR A 199 3.99 -4.22 -2.35
N GLY A 200 5.00 -3.53 -1.83
CA GLY A 200 5.08 -2.09 -1.88
C GLY A 200 6.15 -1.50 -0.99
N MET A 201 6.57 -0.28 -1.30
CA MET A 201 7.52 0.48 -0.49
C MET A 201 6.80 1.31 0.58
N GLY A 202 7.46 1.53 1.72
CA GLY A 202 6.95 2.39 2.79
C GLY A 202 6.00 1.66 3.74
N ASP A 203 5.24 2.42 4.51
CA ASP A 203 4.42 1.92 5.62
C ASP A 203 2.94 2.32 5.52
N ASP A 204 2.51 2.87 4.37
CA ASP A 204 1.11 3.20 4.15
C ASP A 204 0.25 1.93 4.22
N GLY A 205 -0.81 1.98 5.01
CA GLY A 205 -1.69 0.86 5.32
C GLY A 205 -1.37 0.14 6.63
N ALA A 206 -0.14 0.19 7.15
CA ALA A 206 0.25 -0.59 8.33
C ALA A 206 -0.58 -0.20 9.57
N VAL A 207 -0.56 1.09 9.93
CA VAL A 207 -1.23 1.59 11.15
C VAL A 207 -2.75 1.38 11.12
N CYS A 208 -3.39 1.56 9.96
CA CYS A 208 -4.84 1.36 9.84
C CYS A 208 -5.22 -0.11 9.62
N MET A 209 -4.31 -0.97 9.15
CA MET A 209 -4.52 -2.42 9.21
C MET A 209 -4.56 -2.92 10.66
N LEU A 210 -3.78 -2.31 11.57
CA LEU A 210 -3.88 -2.59 12.99
C LEU A 210 -5.23 -2.14 13.57
N GLU A 211 -5.78 -1.00 13.13
CA GLU A 211 -7.13 -0.57 13.48
C GLU A 211 -8.18 -1.58 12.99
N MET A 212 -8.05 -2.06 11.75
CA MET A 212 -8.92 -3.10 11.19
C MET A 212 -8.90 -4.36 12.07
N LYS A 213 -7.71 -4.88 12.39
CA LYS A 213 -7.54 -6.06 13.24
C LYS A 213 -8.13 -5.86 14.64
N LYS A 214 -7.91 -4.70 15.26
CA LYS A 214 -8.50 -4.35 16.56
C LYS A 214 -10.03 -4.32 16.53
N ASN A 215 -10.62 -3.95 15.39
CA ASN A 215 -12.07 -3.98 15.18
C ASN A 215 -12.59 -5.34 14.64
N GLY A 216 -11.76 -6.37 14.70
CA GLY A 216 -12.12 -7.76 14.42
C GLY A 216 -12.05 -8.18 12.96
N ALA A 217 -11.54 -7.33 12.06
CA ALA A 217 -11.28 -7.71 10.68
C ALA A 217 -10.17 -8.76 10.62
N TYR A 218 -10.23 -9.67 9.65
CA TYR A 218 -9.13 -10.59 9.40
C TYR A 218 -8.11 -9.95 8.45
N THR A 219 -6.83 -10.07 8.77
CA THR A 219 -5.76 -9.32 8.09
C THR A 219 -4.67 -10.23 7.53
N ILE A 220 -4.29 -9.99 6.28
CA ILE A 220 -3.35 -10.82 5.52
C ILE A 220 -2.26 -9.93 4.93
N ALA A 221 -1.02 -10.39 5.01
CA ALA A 221 0.11 -9.76 4.33
C ALA A 221 0.74 -10.73 3.32
N GLN A 222 1.16 -10.20 2.18
CA GLN A 222 2.02 -10.91 1.24
C GLN A 222 3.37 -11.21 1.90
N ASP A 223 3.91 -12.40 1.68
CA ASP A 223 5.22 -12.80 2.19
C ASP A 223 6.38 -12.08 1.49
N GLN A 224 7.57 -12.26 2.06
CA GLN A 224 8.79 -11.65 1.52
C GLN A 224 9.21 -12.27 0.18
N GLU A 225 9.06 -13.59 0.04
CA GLU A 225 9.56 -14.34 -1.12
C GLU A 225 8.84 -13.94 -2.41
N THR A 226 7.53 -13.71 -2.35
CA THR A 226 6.75 -13.32 -3.52
C THR A 226 6.62 -11.81 -3.70
N SER A 227 7.08 -11.01 -2.72
CA SER A 227 7.04 -9.54 -2.81
C SER A 227 8.18 -9.00 -3.67
N VAL A 228 7.85 -8.12 -4.62
CA VAL A 228 8.87 -7.34 -5.35
C VAL A 228 9.57 -6.37 -4.40
N VAL A 229 8.79 -5.72 -3.53
CA VAL A 229 9.29 -4.88 -2.43
C VAL A 229 8.55 -5.25 -1.16
N PHE A 230 9.27 -5.84 -0.21
CA PHE A 230 8.73 -6.23 1.09
C PHE A 230 8.79 -5.09 2.11
N GLY A 231 8.25 -3.92 1.75
CA GLY A 231 8.18 -2.74 2.64
C GLY A 231 6.85 -2.69 3.39
N MET A 232 5.77 -2.42 2.66
CA MET A 232 4.41 -2.30 3.22
C MET A 232 3.99 -3.54 4.02
N PRO A 233 4.15 -4.78 3.52
CA PRO A 233 3.84 -5.97 4.31
C PRO A 233 4.70 -6.08 5.58
N MET A 234 6.00 -5.80 5.49
CA MET A 234 6.92 -5.85 6.62
C MET A 234 6.51 -4.88 7.73
N GLU A 235 6.15 -3.64 7.39
CA GLU A 235 5.75 -2.63 8.37
C GLU A 235 4.43 -3.02 9.08
N ALA A 236 3.47 -3.60 8.36
CA ALA A 236 2.26 -4.14 8.98
C ALA A 236 2.56 -5.33 9.93
N ILE A 237 3.46 -6.23 9.52
CA ILE A 237 3.88 -7.38 10.35
C ILE A 237 4.54 -6.92 11.65
N LYS A 238 5.49 -5.97 11.55
CA LYS A 238 6.27 -5.46 12.70
C LYS A 238 5.39 -4.94 13.84
N ILE A 239 4.28 -4.30 13.53
CA ILE A 239 3.38 -3.71 14.53
C ILE A 239 2.26 -4.66 14.98
N GLY A 240 2.30 -5.93 14.56
CA GLY A 240 1.31 -6.94 14.92
C GLY A 240 -0.04 -6.79 14.20
N ALA A 241 -0.09 -6.03 13.10
CA ALA A 241 -1.32 -5.75 12.36
C ALA A 241 -1.84 -6.94 11.53
N VAL A 242 -1.07 -8.02 11.42
CA VAL A 242 -1.32 -9.12 10.48
C VAL A 242 -1.70 -10.40 11.23
N ASP A 243 -2.72 -11.12 10.76
CA ASP A 243 -3.10 -12.45 11.27
C ASP A 243 -2.45 -13.59 10.51
N LYS A 244 -2.20 -13.40 9.21
CA LYS A 244 -1.59 -14.41 8.35
C LYS A 244 -0.65 -13.79 7.32
N ILE A 245 0.52 -14.39 7.18
CA ILE A 245 1.49 -14.11 6.11
C ILE A 245 1.38 -15.26 5.10
N LEU A 246 1.24 -14.94 3.81
CA LEU A 246 1.05 -15.94 2.75
C LEU A 246 1.80 -15.55 1.47
N PRO A 247 2.26 -16.55 0.68
CA PRO A 247 2.73 -16.29 -0.68
C PRO A 247 1.58 -15.78 -1.53
N LEU A 248 1.89 -14.90 -2.49
CA LEU A 248 0.90 -14.22 -3.35
C LEU A 248 -0.14 -15.17 -3.97
N SER A 249 0.31 -16.34 -4.44
CA SER A 249 -0.55 -17.34 -5.09
C SER A 249 -1.60 -17.94 -4.17
N GLU A 250 -1.43 -17.87 -2.85
CA GLU A 250 -2.35 -18.47 -1.87
C GLU A 250 -3.32 -17.45 -1.25
N ILE A 251 -3.04 -16.15 -1.40
CA ILE A 251 -3.81 -15.09 -0.73
C ILE A 251 -5.28 -15.12 -1.19
N ALA A 252 -5.53 -15.20 -2.50
CA ALA A 252 -6.88 -15.13 -3.05
C ALA A 252 -7.78 -16.27 -2.54
N ASP A 253 -7.29 -17.51 -2.62
CA ASP A 253 -8.02 -18.68 -2.15
C ASP A 253 -8.23 -18.65 -0.63
N HIS A 254 -7.26 -18.11 0.12
CA HIS A 254 -7.41 -17.93 1.57
C HIS A 254 -8.45 -16.87 1.92
N VAL A 255 -8.51 -15.77 1.17
CA VAL A 255 -9.55 -14.73 1.32
C VAL A 255 -10.93 -15.33 1.05
N LEU A 256 -11.11 -16.06 -0.06
CA LEU A 256 -12.38 -16.67 -0.45
C LEU A 256 -12.90 -17.68 0.57
N ARG A 257 -12.03 -18.45 1.23
CA ARG A 257 -12.43 -19.37 2.31
C ARG A 257 -12.90 -18.66 3.59
N ARG A 258 -12.58 -17.37 3.75
CA ARG A 258 -12.92 -16.55 4.93
C ARG A 258 -14.08 -15.60 4.69
N SER A 259 -14.46 -15.43 3.43
CA SER A 259 -15.54 -14.54 3.03
C SER A 259 -16.89 -15.24 2.99
#